data_AF-A0AAD8HJS0-F1
#
_entry.id   AF-A0AAD8HJS0-F1
#
_cell.length_a   1.000
_cell.length_b   1.000
_cell.length_c   1.000
_cell.angle_alpha   90.00
_cell.angle_beta   90.00
_cell.angle_gamma   90.00
#
_symmetry.space_group_name_H-M   'P 1'
#
loop_
_entity.id
_entity.type
_entity.pdbx_description
1 polymer ?
#
loop_
_entity_poly.entity_id
_entity_poly.type
_entity_poly.pdbx_seq_one_letter_code
_entity_poly.pdbx_strand_id
1 'polypeptide(L)'
;MFCESDQASLCWHCDAEVHSANFLVAKHTRTLLCQSCQALTPWTGSGPKLGPTLSVCESCVHNNHTDDDEEDEDDGDEDEDEEEEEEEEKDDGENQVVPLASSSPAPPQMILKYSSGE
;
A
#
# COMPACT_ATOMS: atom_id res chain seq x y z
N MET A 1 9.02 5.46 12.63
CA MET A 1 8.50 6.80 13.03
C MET A 1 9.15 7.18 14.34
N PHE A 2 9.49 8.44 14.57
CA PHE A 2 10.11 8.90 15.81
C PHE A 2 9.19 9.88 16.55
N CYS A 3 9.00 9.68 17.85
CA CYS A 3 8.27 10.60 18.72
C CYS A 3 9.26 11.36 19.60
N GLU A 4 9.27 12.70 19.51
CA GLU A 4 10.19 13.53 20.30
C GLU A 4 9.88 13.49 21.80
N SER A 5 8.58 13.49 22.16
CA SER A 5 8.17 13.51 23.57
C SER A 5 8.53 12.22 24.30
N ASP A 6 8.44 11.09 23.60
CA ASP A 6 8.70 9.76 24.17
C ASP A 6 10.16 9.30 23.92
N GLN A 7 10.94 10.07 23.15
CA GLN A 7 12.32 9.75 22.74
C GLN A 7 12.46 8.34 22.17
N ALA A 8 11.48 7.93 21.37
CA ALA A 8 11.33 6.56 20.92
C ALA A 8 11.07 6.48 19.41
N SER A 9 11.68 5.46 18.78
CA SER A 9 11.37 5.06 17.42
C SER A 9 10.38 3.90 17.45
N LEU A 10 9.22 4.08 16.82
CA LEU A 10 8.12 3.13 16.78
C LEU A 10 7.84 2.67 15.34
N CYS A 11 7.43 1.41 15.20
CA CYS A 11 6.80 0.92 13.97
C CYS A 11 5.36 1.47 13.86
N TRP A 12 4.73 1.30 12.70
CA TRP A 12 3.37 1.79 12.44
C TRP A 12 2.32 1.22 13.42
N HIS A 13 2.47 -0.04 13.81
CA HIS A 13 1.56 -0.66 14.76
C HIS A 13 1.70 -0.06 16.16
N CYS A 14 2.93 0.01 16.68
CA CYS A 14 3.19 0.59 18.00
C CYS A 14 2.87 2.09 18.06
N ASP A 15 3.12 2.85 16.98
CA ASP A 15 2.70 4.25 16.89
C ASP A 15 1.18 4.37 17.07
N ALA A 16 0.40 3.56 16.37
CA ALA A 16 -1.06 3.58 16.47
C ALA A 16 -1.53 3.22 17.88
N GLU A 17 -0.94 2.20 18.52
CA GLU A 17 -1.31 1.83 19.89
C GLU A 17 -0.99 2.93 20.91
N VAL A 18 0.21 3.53 20.82
CA VAL A 18 0.65 4.59 21.75
C VAL A 18 -0.14 5.87 21.54
N HIS A 19 -0.26 6.36 20.30
CA HIS A 19 -0.80 7.68 20.02
C HIS A 19 -2.33 7.71 19.86
N SER A 20 -3.00 6.56 19.80
CA SER A 20 -4.47 6.48 19.89
C SER A 20 -4.98 6.32 21.33
N ALA A 21 -4.11 6.03 22.31
CA ALA A 21 -4.52 5.73 23.68
C ALA A 21 -5.27 6.88 24.36
N ASN A 22 -4.87 8.14 24.12
CA ASN A 22 -5.60 9.32 24.59
C ASN A 22 -5.24 10.59 23.78
N PHE A 23 -5.97 11.68 24.01
CA PHE A 23 -5.80 12.92 23.26
C PHE A 23 -4.50 13.69 23.59
N LEU A 24 -3.84 13.43 24.73
CA LEU A 24 -2.57 14.09 25.08
C LEU A 24 -1.44 13.50 24.25
N VAL A 25 -1.33 12.17 24.21
CA VAL A 25 -0.32 11.47 23.40
C VAL A 25 -0.56 11.65 21.91
N ALA A 26 -1.82 11.78 21.46
CA ALA A 26 -2.13 12.11 20.07
C ALA A 26 -1.56 13.48 19.64
N LYS A 27 -1.28 14.41 20.57
CA LYS A 27 -0.68 15.71 20.25
C LYS A 27 0.84 15.66 20.12
N HIS A 28 1.49 14.56 20.46
CA HIS A 28 2.94 14.45 20.28
C HIS A 28 3.30 14.66 18.81
N THR A 29 4.35 15.45 18.57
CA THR A 29 4.93 15.62 17.24
C THR A 29 5.72 14.35 16.92
N ARG A 30 5.43 13.78 15.77
CA ARG A 30 6.12 12.61 15.25
C ARG A 30 6.72 12.89 13.90
N THR A 31 7.91 12.38 13.67
CA THR A 31 8.71 12.60 12.47
C THR A 31 8.87 11.26 11.75
N LEU A 32 8.73 11.24 10.42
CA LEU A 32 9.06 10.03 9.67
C LEU A 32 10.57 9.87 9.56
N LEU A 33 11.01 8.62 9.66
CA LEU A 33 12.39 8.23 9.48
C LEU A 33 12.59 7.79 8.03
N CYS A 34 13.74 8.13 7.48
CA CYS A 34 14.17 7.70 6.16
C CYS A 34 14.18 6.17 6.13
N GLN A 35 13.52 5.58 5.13
CA GLN A 35 13.47 4.14 4.99
C GLN A 35 14.87 3.53 4.82
N SER A 36 15.76 4.21 4.09
CA SER A 36 17.09 3.69 3.76
C SER A 36 18.09 3.80 4.91
N CYS A 37 18.13 4.93 5.63
CA CYS A 37 19.19 5.20 6.62
C CYS A 37 18.68 5.55 8.03
N GLN A 38 17.36 5.53 8.24
CA GLN A 38 16.70 5.89 9.50
C GLN A 38 16.97 7.32 9.99
N ALA A 39 17.50 8.22 9.15
CA ALA A 39 17.61 9.64 9.47
C ALA A 39 16.23 10.30 9.56
N LEU A 40 16.08 11.34 10.38
CA LEU A 40 14.86 12.13 10.43
C LEU A 40 14.60 12.81 9.09
N THR A 41 13.36 12.75 8.61
CA THR A 41 12.92 13.44 7.39
C THR A 41 12.17 14.73 7.72
N PRO A 42 12.00 15.66 6.76
CA PRO A 42 11.25 16.90 7.01
C PRO A 42 9.75 16.68 7.31
N TRP A 43 9.23 15.49 7.06
CA TRP A 43 7.83 15.17 7.33
C TRP A 43 7.58 15.07 8.84
N THR A 44 6.60 15.83 9.32
CA THR A 44 6.12 15.77 10.70
C THR A 44 4.59 15.67 10.73
N GLY A 45 4.06 15.03 11.76
CA GLY A 45 2.63 14.84 11.93
C GLY A 45 2.21 14.64 13.39
N SER A 46 0.97 15.03 13.68
CA SER A 46 0.31 14.83 14.97
C SER A 46 -1.13 14.34 14.73
N GLY A 47 -1.72 13.71 15.73
CA GLY A 47 -3.07 13.14 15.68
C GLY A 47 -3.14 11.69 16.15
N PRO A 48 -4.33 11.12 16.33
CA PRO A 48 -4.46 9.76 16.85
C PRO A 48 -4.13 8.67 15.81
N LYS A 49 -4.20 9.00 14.52
CA LYS A 49 -4.03 8.04 13.43
C LYS A 49 -3.29 8.68 12.26
N LEU A 50 -2.09 8.19 12.00
CA LEU A 50 -1.32 8.49 10.80
C LEU A 50 -1.39 7.25 9.89
N GLY A 51 -1.56 7.46 8.59
CA GLY A 51 -1.55 6.37 7.62
C GLY A 51 -0.13 5.89 7.33
N PRO A 52 0.08 4.60 7.02
CA PRO A 52 1.37 4.10 6.58
C PRO A 52 1.92 4.96 5.44
N THR A 53 3.07 5.58 5.68
CA THR A 53 3.74 6.50 4.75
C THR A 53 5.22 6.17 4.74
N LEU A 54 5.85 6.24 3.57
CA LEU A 54 7.30 6.06 3.44
C LEU A 54 7.93 7.41 3.12
N SER A 55 9.09 7.67 3.69
CA SER A 55 9.89 8.85 3.36
C SER A 55 11.34 8.45 3.14
N VAL A 56 12.01 9.21 2.26
CA VAL A 56 13.44 9.06 1.96
C VAL A 56 14.07 10.44 2.18
N CYS A 57 15.20 10.50 2.89
CA CYS A 57 15.91 11.76 3.08
C CYS A 57 16.63 12.19 1.81
N GLU A 58 16.93 13.48 1.70
CA GLU A 58 17.55 14.05 0.51
C GLU A 58 18.88 13.38 0.17
N SER A 59 19.70 13.01 1.15
CA SER A 59 20.94 12.26 0.88
C SER A 59 20.66 10.89 0.24
N CYS A 60 19.66 10.15 0.72
CA CYS A 60 19.33 8.83 0.16
C CYS A 60 18.59 8.93 -1.18
N VAL A 61 17.91 10.03 -1.49
CA VAL A 61 17.35 10.26 -2.83
C VAL A 61 18.46 10.31 -3.90
N HIS A 62 19.58 10.94 -3.57
CA HIS A 62 20.72 11.11 -4.50
C HIS A 62 21.68 9.91 -4.50
N ASN A 63 21.67 9.09 -3.45
CA ASN A 63 22.54 7.92 -3.28
C ASN A 63 21.81 6.59 -3.57
N ASN A 64 20.75 6.58 -4.39
CA ASN A 64 20.12 5.34 -4.86
C ASN A 64 21.01 4.59 -5.90
N HIS A 65 22.27 4.39 -5.56
CA HIS A 65 23.15 3.41 -6.21
C HIS A 65 23.52 2.41 -5.10
N THR A 66 22.56 1.54 -4.78
CA THR A 66 22.92 0.23 -4.28
C THR A 66 23.05 -0.62 -5.52
N ASP A 67 24.28 -1.09 -5.74
CA ASP A 67 24.68 -1.96 -6.84
C ASP A 67 23.91 -3.29 -6.71
N ASP A 68 22.73 -3.35 -7.33
CA ASP A 68 22.08 -4.60 -7.74
C ASP A 68 22.56 -4.89 -9.18
N ASP A 69 23.86 -5.11 -9.34
CA ASP A 69 24.36 -5.89 -10.47
C ASP A 69 24.20 -7.36 -10.06
N GLU A 70 22.98 -7.88 -10.16
CA GLU A 70 22.81 -9.32 -10.32
C GLU A 70 23.33 -9.64 -11.73
N GLU A 71 24.57 -10.11 -11.80
CA GLU A 71 25.12 -10.72 -13.01
C GLU A 71 24.31 -11.99 -13.27
N ASP A 72 23.25 -11.86 -14.09
CA ASP A 72 22.60 -13.00 -14.74
C ASP A 72 23.69 -13.75 -15.52
N GLU A 73 24.17 -14.87 -14.99
CA GLU A 73 25.01 -15.80 -15.73
C GLU A 73 24.15 -16.39 -16.86
N ASP A 74 24.38 -15.88 -18.07
CA ASP A 74 23.91 -16.37 -19.36
C ASP A 74 24.28 -17.86 -19.51
N ASP A 75 23.38 -18.77 -19.12
CA ASP A 75 23.42 -20.19 -19.48
C ASP A 75 23.14 -20.31 -20.98
N GLY A 76 24.20 -20.11 -21.77
CA GLY A 76 24.18 -20.34 -23.21
C GLY A 76 23.83 -21.78 -23.56
N ASP A 77 22.72 -21.93 -24.29
CA ASP A 77 22.57 -22.61 -25.59
C ASP A 77 23.43 -23.87 -25.87
N GLU A 78 22.98 -24.94 -26.51
CA GLU A 78 21.87 -25.22 -27.43
C GLU A 78 22.08 -26.72 -27.74
N ASP A 79 21.07 -27.59 -27.72
CA ASP A 79 21.16 -28.87 -28.44
C ASP A 79 19.77 -29.16 -29.02
N GLU A 80 19.67 -28.86 -30.32
CA GLU A 80 18.60 -29.26 -31.24
C GLU A 80 18.51 -30.78 -31.29
N ASP A 81 17.31 -31.34 -31.18
CA ASP A 81 16.96 -32.57 -31.90
C ASP A 81 15.44 -32.56 -32.16
N GLU A 82 15.11 -32.40 -33.44
CA GLU A 82 13.80 -32.60 -34.06
C GLU A 82 13.30 -34.02 -33.80
N GLU A 83 12.00 -34.23 -33.52
CA GLU A 83 11.15 -35.19 -34.26
C GLU A 83 9.68 -34.74 -34.16
N GLU A 84 9.05 -34.58 -35.33
CA GLU A 84 7.61 -34.38 -35.55
C GLU A 84 6.82 -35.58 -34.98
N GLU A 85 5.60 -35.40 -34.46
CA GLU A 85 4.42 -36.20 -34.86
C GLU A 85 3.12 -35.46 -34.49
N GLU A 86 2.14 -35.63 -35.36
CA GLU A 86 0.85 -34.96 -35.46
C GLU A 86 -0.09 -35.30 -34.28
N GLU A 87 -1.03 -34.41 -33.95
CA GLU A 87 -2.47 -34.65 -34.15
C GLU A 87 -3.37 -33.67 -33.36
N GLU A 88 -4.57 -33.58 -33.91
CA GLU A 88 -5.69 -32.64 -33.75
C GLU A 88 -6.16 -32.42 -32.29
N GLU A 89 -6.71 -31.27 -31.91
CA GLU A 89 -8.13 -30.92 -32.08
C GLU A 89 -8.32 -29.49 -31.57
N LYS A 90 -9.18 -28.71 -32.24
CA LYS A 90 -9.55 -27.35 -31.84
C LYS A 90 -10.55 -27.41 -30.69
N ASP A 91 -10.25 -26.79 -29.55
CA ASP A 91 -11.27 -26.37 -28.60
C ASP A 91 -11.26 -24.83 -28.50
N ASP A 92 -12.16 -24.21 -29.25
CA ASP A 92 -12.46 -22.77 -29.13
C ASP A 92 -13.35 -22.59 -27.90
N GLY A 93 -12.71 -22.51 -26.74
CA GLY A 93 -13.38 -22.14 -25.50
C GLY A 93 -13.82 -20.68 -25.56
N GLU A 94 -15.09 -20.44 -25.89
CA GLU A 94 -15.72 -19.13 -25.87
C GLU A 94 -15.64 -18.48 -24.47
N ASN A 95 -14.75 -17.51 -24.30
CA ASN A 95 -14.72 -16.67 -23.10
C ASN A 95 -15.92 -15.72 -23.12
N GLN A 96 -17.06 -16.16 -22.60
CA GLN A 96 -18.29 -15.36 -22.53
C GLN A 96 -18.15 -14.25 -21.48
N VAL A 97 -17.94 -13.02 -21.94
CA VAL A 97 -17.97 -11.82 -21.08
C VAL A 97 -19.42 -11.51 -20.67
N VAL A 98 -19.71 -11.61 -19.37
CA VAL A 98 -20.99 -11.16 -18.81
C VAL A 98 -21.00 -9.63 -18.70
N PRO A 99 -22.10 -8.94 -19.03
CA PRO A 99 -22.25 -7.53 -18.69
C PRO A 99 -22.33 -7.42 -17.16
N LEU A 100 -21.35 -6.76 -16.55
CA LEU A 100 -21.43 -6.37 -15.14
C LEU A 100 -22.60 -5.39 -15.01
N ALA A 101 -23.76 -5.90 -14.58
CA ALA A 101 -24.89 -5.05 -14.24
C ALA A 101 -24.47 -4.16 -13.07
N SER A 102 -24.24 -2.89 -13.39
CA SER A 102 -24.02 -1.83 -12.42
C SER A 102 -25.33 -1.61 -11.66
N SER A 103 -25.47 -2.23 -10.50
CA SER A 103 -26.56 -1.91 -9.56
C SER A 103 -25.97 -1.40 -8.26
N SER A 104 -25.70 -0.10 -8.23
CA SER A 104 -25.54 0.63 -6.97
C SER A 104 -26.90 0.68 -6.28
N PRO A 105 -27.07 0.20 -5.03
CA PRO A 105 -28.32 0.39 -4.31
C PRO A 105 -28.43 1.87 -3.90
N ALA A 106 -29.55 2.51 -4.23
CA ALA A 106 -29.90 3.83 -3.72
C ALA A 106 -30.28 3.74 -2.22
N PRO A 107 -29.97 4.76 -1.40
CA PRO A 107 -30.37 4.76 0.00
C PRO A 107 -31.90 4.95 0.17
N PRO A 108 -32.50 4.44 1.25
CA PRO A 108 -33.93 4.53 1.46
C PRO A 108 -34.39 5.97 1.76
N GLN A 109 -35.46 6.37 1.09
CA GLN A 109 -36.14 7.66 1.28
C GLN A 109 -36.88 7.63 2.64
N MET A 110 -36.64 8.61 3.51
CA MET A 110 -37.43 8.77 4.75
C MET A 110 -38.77 9.43 4.42
N ILE A 111 -39.85 8.70 4.64
CA ILE A 111 -41.22 9.19 4.46
C ILE A 111 -41.64 9.85 5.78
N LEU A 112 -41.65 11.19 5.84
CA LEU A 112 -42.31 11.90 6.94
C LEU A 112 -43.82 11.80 6.75
N LYS A 113 -44.46 10.97 7.57
CA LYS A 113 -45.90 11.09 7.84
C LYS A 113 -46.08 12.28 8.78
N TYR A 114 -46.54 13.41 8.25
CA TYR A 114 -47.14 14.42 9.11
C TYR A 114 -48.60 14.04 9.32
N SER A 115 -48.97 13.85 10.58
CA SER A 115 -50.34 13.79 11.06
C SER A 115 -50.55 15.04 11.90
N SER A 116 -51.43 15.92 11.45
CA SER A 116 -52.17 16.88 12.28
C SER A 116 -53.29 17.42 11.36
N GLY A 117 -54.57 17.30 11.66
CA GLY A 117 -55.19 17.30 12.98
C GLY A 117 -55.58 18.74 13.29
N GLU A 118 -56.88 18.99 13.16
CA GLU A 118 -57.68 20.24 13.35
C GLU A 118 -57.79 21.22 12.17
#